data_AF-H4F5A2-F1
#
_entry.id   AF-H4F5A2-F1
#
_cell.length_a   1.000
_cell.length_b   1.000
_cell.length_c   1.000
_cell.angle_alpha   90.00
_cell.angle_beta   90.00
_cell.angle_gamma   90.00
#
_symmetry.space_group_name_H-M   'P 1'
#
loop_
_entity.id
_entity.type
_entity.pdbx_description
1 polymer ?
#
loop_
_entity_poly.entity_id
_entity_poly.type
_entity_poly.pdbx_seq_one_letter_code
_entity_poly.pdbx_strand_id
1 'polypeptide(L)'
;MPLARVADAAVVPRPVPGCRSGASLLTISVALLLASCAPSALKPGEALPIRIESRAITTLGGSPRLAEGIEFVGGLELSSDEPLFGAFSSIRFLDDSRFVGVFDTGYWIEGRIERGADGMLSGVSDARLAAMLNRDGRESASKYQVDAESLALVDGAAL
;
A
#
# COMPACT_ATOMS: atom_id res chain seq x y z
N MET A 1 72.18 36.65 0.22
CA MET A 1 73.43 35.87 0.37
C MET A 1 73.31 35.04 1.64
N PRO A 2 73.77 33.78 1.71
CA PRO A 2 74.11 32.82 0.65
C PRO A 2 73.26 31.53 0.87
N LEU A 3 73.44 30.33 0.28
CA LEU A 3 74.48 29.71 -0.53
C LEU A 3 73.82 28.51 -1.26
N ALA A 4 74.24 28.25 -2.49
CA ALA A 4 73.81 27.13 -3.34
C ALA A 4 74.29 25.75 -2.85
N ARG A 5 73.65 24.67 -3.31
CA ARG A 5 74.28 23.49 -3.97
C ARG A 5 73.20 22.48 -4.37
N VAL A 6 73.00 22.24 -5.67
CA VAL A 6 73.67 21.26 -6.56
C VAL A 6 72.81 20.00 -6.72
N ALA A 7 72.57 19.70 -7.99
CA ALA A 7 71.82 18.59 -8.53
C ALA A 7 72.39 17.23 -8.12
N ASP A 8 71.53 16.21 -8.15
CA ASP A 8 71.95 14.90 -8.62
C ASP A 8 70.89 14.30 -9.55
N ALA A 9 71.38 13.68 -10.61
CA ALA A 9 70.61 13.16 -11.71
C ALA A 9 70.18 11.70 -11.46
N ALA A 10 69.01 11.39 -12.01
CA ALA A 10 68.58 10.10 -12.56
C ALA A 10 68.59 8.85 -11.65
N VAL A 11 67.38 8.30 -11.42
CA VAL A 11 67.01 6.96 -11.94
C VAL A 11 65.49 6.98 -12.19
N VAL A 12 65.10 6.77 -13.44
CA VAL A 12 63.72 6.49 -13.85
C VAL A 12 63.49 4.97 -13.78
N PRO A 13 62.61 4.46 -12.91
CA PRO A 13 62.14 3.09 -13.06
C PRO A 13 61.01 3.01 -14.10
N ARG A 14 61.20 2.18 -15.14
CA ARG A 14 60.12 1.59 -15.97
C ARG A 14 59.89 0.14 -15.52
N PRO A 15 58.84 -0.54 -15.98
CA PRO A 15 57.45 -0.48 -15.53
C PRO A 15 57.01 -1.83 -14.90
N VAL A 16 55.82 -1.90 -14.30
CA VAL A 16 55.10 -3.17 -14.16
C VAL A 16 53.62 -2.94 -14.46
N PRO A 17 53.00 -3.69 -15.39
CA PRO A 17 51.56 -3.61 -15.62
C PRO A 17 50.85 -4.24 -14.42
N GLY A 18 50.40 -3.39 -13.50
CA GLY A 18 49.54 -3.77 -12.39
C GLY A 18 48.17 -4.20 -12.91
N CYS A 19 47.81 -5.43 -12.52
CA CYS A 19 46.55 -6.10 -12.79
C CYS A 19 45.36 -5.13 -12.62
N ARG A 20 44.56 -4.95 -13.69
CA ARG A 20 43.26 -4.27 -13.63
C ARG A 20 42.39 -5.01 -12.61
N SER A 21 42.26 -4.46 -11.41
CA SER A 21 41.24 -4.90 -10.46
C SER A 21 39.87 -4.52 -11.01
N GLY A 22 39.28 -5.42 -11.80
CA GLY A 22 37.86 -5.42 -12.11
C GLY A 22 37.08 -5.78 -10.85
N ALA A 23 36.88 -4.80 -9.98
CA ALA A 23 36.04 -4.94 -8.80
C ALA A 23 35.26 -3.64 -8.58
N SER A 24 34.37 -3.29 -9.50
CA SER A 24 33.47 -2.12 -9.33
C SER A 24 32.14 -2.23 -10.07
N LEU A 25 31.65 -3.44 -10.36
CA LEU A 25 30.31 -3.63 -10.94
C LEU A 25 29.42 -4.62 -10.19
N LEU A 26 29.98 -5.50 -9.34
CA LEU A 26 29.16 -6.48 -8.62
C LEU A 26 28.59 -5.96 -7.28
N THR A 27 29.20 -4.94 -6.68
CA THR A 27 28.77 -4.37 -5.39
C THR A 27 27.56 -3.43 -5.49
N ILE A 28 27.24 -2.91 -6.69
CA ILE A 28 26.07 -2.04 -6.88
C ILE A 28 24.77 -2.85 -6.96
N SER A 29 24.81 -4.10 -7.45
CA SER A 29 23.58 -4.92 -7.61
C SER A 29 22.96 -5.42 -6.30
N VAL A 30 23.73 -5.58 -5.22
CA VAL A 30 23.21 -6.09 -3.94
C VAL A 30 22.49 -5.00 -3.12
N ALA A 31 22.90 -3.74 -3.26
CA ALA A 31 22.27 -2.63 -2.53
C ALA A 31 20.87 -2.27 -3.06
N LEU A 32 20.58 -2.49 -4.35
CA LEU A 32 19.25 -2.24 -4.92
C LEU A 32 18.19 -3.28 -4.51
N LEU A 33 18.59 -4.50 -4.16
CA LEU A 33 17.66 -5.57 -3.77
C LEU A 33 17.11 -5.41 -2.34
N LEU A 34 17.79 -4.65 -1.47
CA LEU A 34 17.38 -4.46 -0.07
C LEU A 34 16.43 -3.26 0.14
N ALA A 35 16.26 -2.38 -0.85
CA ALA A 35 15.36 -1.23 -0.76
C ALA A 35 13.87 -1.56 -1.00
N SER A 36 13.56 -2.79 -1.46
CA SER A 36 12.21 -3.19 -1.88
C SER A 36 11.34 -3.75 -0.76
N CYS A 37 11.81 -3.74 0.50
CA CYS A 37 11.08 -4.25 1.67
C CYS A 37 10.68 -3.15 2.66
N ALA A 38 10.68 -1.88 2.24
CA ALA A 38 10.08 -0.84 3.06
C ALA A 38 8.56 -1.08 3.13
N PRO A 39 7.97 -1.14 4.34
CA PRO A 39 6.52 -1.21 4.46
C PRO A 39 5.91 0.00 3.75
N SER A 40 4.95 -0.24 2.86
CA SER A 40 4.11 0.82 2.31
C SER A 40 3.38 1.46 3.49
N ALA A 41 3.73 2.70 3.82
CA ALA A 41 3.03 3.49 4.82
C ALA A 41 2.56 4.77 4.15
N LEU A 42 1.34 5.19 4.46
CA LEU A 42 0.80 6.43 3.93
C LEU A 42 1.32 7.58 4.78
N LYS A 43 1.43 8.77 4.19
CA LYS A 43 1.71 9.95 5.01
C LYS A 43 0.46 10.24 5.85
N PRO A 44 0.61 10.57 7.14
CA PRO A 44 -0.52 10.93 7.97
C PRO A 44 -1.39 12.04 7.36
N GLY A 45 -2.69 11.79 7.29
CA GLY A 45 -3.67 12.72 6.72
C GLY A 45 -3.76 12.71 5.19
N GLU A 46 -2.97 11.88 4.51
CA GLU A 46 -3.07 11.67 3.07
C GLU A 46 -4.01 10.51 2.76
N ALA A 47 -4.81 10.67 1.70
CA ALA A 47 -5.65 9.62 1.15
C ALA A 47 -5.11 9.19 -0.21
N LEU A 48 -4.63 7.95 -0.30
CA LEU A 48 -4.10 7.34 -1.52
C LEU A 48 -5.25 6.87 -2.42
N PRO A 49 -5.44 7.43 -3.63
CA PRO A 49 -6.38 6.88 -4.60
C PRO A 49 -5.89 5.53 -5.09
N ILE A 50 -6.78 4.54 -5.13
CA ILE A 50 -6.46 3.17 -5.58
C ILE A 50 -7.41 2.74 -6.68
N ARG A 51 -6.94 1.86 -7.56
CA ARG A 51 -7.79 1.19 -8.55
C ARG A 51 -8.33 -0.09 -7.95
N ILE A 52 -9.64 -0.25 -7.97
CA ILE A 52 -10.30 -1.50 -7.60
C ILE A 52 -10.87 -2.13 -8.87
N GLU A 53 -10.51 -3.38 -9.10
CA GLU A 53 -11.18 -4.24 -10.06
C GLU A 53 -12.32 -4.97 -9.34
N SER A 54 -13.46 -5.07 -10.02
CA SER A 54 -14.67 -5.62 -9.44
C SER A 54 -15.25 -6.71 -10.32
N ARG A 55 -15.67 -7.81 -9.70
CA ARG A 55 -16.46 -8.86 -10.33
C ARG A 55 -17.78 -9.00 -9.59
N ALA A 56 -18.88 -8.85 -10.32
CA ALA A 56 -20.21 -9.07 -9.77
C ALA A 56 -20.43 -10.55 -9.44
N ILE A 57 -20.99 -10.80 -8.26
CA ILE A 57 -21.48 -12.11 -7.82
C ILE A 57 -23.00 -12.07 -7.90
N THR A 58 -23.57 -12.76 -8.87
CA THR A 58 -25.03 -12.81 -9.08
C THR A 58 -25.69 -14.03 -8.48
N THR A 59 -24.91 -15.06 -8.14
CA THR A 59 -25.38 -16.27 -7.47
C THR A 59 -24.39 -16.72 -6.42
N LEU A 60 -24.92 -17.28 -5.33
CA LEU A 60 -24.12 -17.99 -4.33
C LEU A 60 -23.87 -19.42 -4.84
N GLY A 61 -22.61 -19.83 -4.90
CA GLY A 61 -22.23 -21.20 -5.27
C GLY A 61 -22.65 -22.24 -4.22
N GLY A 62 -22.61 -23.53 -4.58
CA GLY A 62 -22.71 -24.63 -3.61
C GLY A 62 -24.11 -24.93 -3.06
N SER A 63 -25.17 -24.58 -3.77
CA SER A 63 -26.58 -24.84 -3.36
C SER A 63 -26.90 -24.29 -1.96
N PRO A 64 -26.76 -22.96 -1.76
CA PRO A 64 -27.01 -22.33 -0.48
C PRO A 64 -28.43 -22.60 0.00
N ARG A 65 -28.60 -22.79 1.30
CA ARG A 65 -29.91 -22.78 1.95
C ARG A 65 -30.03 -21.49 2.76
N LEU A 66 -30.83 -20.55 2.27
CA LEU A 66 -31.17 -19.33 2.99
C LEU A 66 -32.42 -19.57 3.84
N ALA A 67 -32.54 -18.83 4.94
CA ALA A 67 -33.75 -18.84 5.75
C ALA A 67 -34.94 -18.26 4.96
N GLU A 68 -36.17 -18.60 5.38
CA GLU A 68 -37.37 -18.03 4.78
C GLU A 68 -37.37 -16.50 4.88
N GLY A 69 -37.69 -15.83 3.77
CA GLY A 69 -37.68 -14.36 3.67
C GLY A 69 -36.30 -13.72 3.45
N ILE A 70 -35.23 -14.52 3.36
CA ILE A 70 -33.88 -14.02 3.04
C ILE A 70 -33.54 -14.36 1.58
N GLU A 71 -33.16 -13.33 0.83
CA GLU A 71 -32.74 -13.43 -0.56
C GLU A 71 -31.31 -12.88 -0.73
N PHE A 72 -30.52 -13.57 -1.54
CA PHE A 72 -29.25 -13.03 -2.01
C PHE A 72 -29.50 -12.14 -3.22
N VAL A 73 -29.31 -10.83 -3.03
CA VAL A 73 -29.56 -9.81 -4.07
C VAL A 73 -28.31 -9.44 -4.88
N GLY A 74 -27.15 -10.03 -4.57
CA GLY A 74 -25.90 -9.79 -5.27
C GLY A 74 -24.72 -9.52 -4.33
N GLY A 75 -23.52 -9.51 -4.90
CA GLY A 75 -22.28 -9.21 -4.20
C GLY A 75 -21.20 -8.71 -5.15
N LEU A 76 -20.09 -8.23 -4.57
CA LEU A 76 -18.90 -7.84 -5.32
C LEU A 76 -17.70 -8.58 -4.76
N GLU A 77 -16.91 -9.16 -5.65
CA GLU A 77 -15.54 -9.55 -5.38
C GLU A 77 -14.62 -8.42 -5.84
N LEU A 78 -13.75 -7.96 -4.94
CA LEU A 78 -12.91 -6.80 -5.15
C LEU A 78 -11.43 -7.23 -5.12
N SER A 79 -10.65 -6.70 -6.05
CA SER A 79 -9.19 -6.86 -6.07
C SER A 79 -8.50 -5.55 -6.40
N SER A 80 -7.28 -5.39 -5.92
CA SER A 80 -6.40 -4.27 -6.26
C SER A 80 -4.96 -4.75 -6.26
N ASP A 81 -4.12 -4.14 -7.10
CA ASP A 81 -2.66 -4.34 -7.05
C ASP A 81 -2.00 -3.55 -5.91
N GLU A 82 -2.76 -2.70 -5.22
CA GLU A 82 -2.28 -1.95 -4.06
C GLU A 82 -2.05 -2.88 -2.85
N PRO A 83 -0.81 -3.01 -2.33
CA PRO A 83 -0.52 -3.91 -1.22
C PRO A 83 -1.27 -3.61 0.09
N LEU A 84 -1.71 -2.36 0.29
CA LEU A 84 -2.51 -1.96 1.45
C LEU A 84 -4.00 -2.33 1.34
N PHE A 85 -4.46 -2.81 0.18
CA PHE A 85 -5.86 -3.17 -0.04
C PHE A 85 -6.17 -4.61 0.40
N GLY A 86 -7.13 -4.79 1.31
CA GLY A 86 -7.63 -6.10 1.71
C GLY A 86 -8.03 -6.17 3.17
N ALA A 87 -8.42 -7.37 3.62
CA ALA A 87 -8.79 -7.64 5.00
C ALA A 87 -9.92 -6.72 5.54
N PHE A 88 -10.98 -6.57 4.75
CA PHE A 88 -12.20 -5.88 5.16
C PHE A 88 -12.79 -6.47 6.43
N SER A 89 -12.96 -5.61 7.44
CA SER A 89 -13.59 -5.98 8.72
C SER A 89 -14.93 -5.26 8.94
N SER A 90 -15.11 -4.06 8.39
CA SER A 90 -16.42 -3.39 8.43
C SER A 90 -16.64 -2.42 7.28
N ILE A 91 -17.92 -2.13 7.01
CA ILE A 91 -18.38 -1.17 6.00
C ILE A 91 -19.66 -0.48 6.49
N ARG A 92 -19.79 0.82 6.22
CA ARG A 92 -21.04 1.58 6.38
C ARG A 92 -21.24 2.50 5.19
N PHE A 93 -22.51 2.63 4.80
CA PHE A 93 -22.93 3.62 3.82
C PHE A 93 -23.08 4.99 4.46
N LEU A 94 -22.51 6.01 3.81
CA LEU A 94 -22.67 7.42 4.14
C LEU A 94 -23.91 8.01 3.46
N ASP A 95 -24.28 7.44 2.32
CA ASP A 95 -25.52 7.67 1.56
C ASP A 95 -25.79 6.47 0.64
N ASP A 96 -26.61 6.62 -0.40
CA ASP A 96 -27.01 5.53 -1.29
C ASP A 96 -25.87 4.84 -2.05
N SER A 97 -24.70 5.49 -2.19
CA SER A 97 -23.56 4.91 -2.91
C SER A 97 -22.22 5.09 -2.22
N ARG A 98 -22.00 6.17 -1.47
CA ARG A 98 -20.74 6.38 -0.75
C ARG A 98 -20.67 5.47 0.45
N PHE A 99 -19.49 4.90 0.67
CA PHE A 99 -19.22 4.12 1.86
C PHE A 99 -17.89 4.52 2.50
N VAL A 100 -17.78 4.17 3.77
CA VAL A 100 -16.53 4.06 4.51
C VAL A 100 -16.40 2.63 5.04
N GLY A 101 -15.20 2.09 4.99
CA GLY A 101 -14.85 0.80 5.54
C GLY A 101 -13.56 0.85 6.33
N VAL A 102 -13.31 -0.22 7.08
CA VAL A 102 -12.10 -0.40 7.87
C VAL A 102 -11.51 -1.78 7.62
N PHE A 103 -10.19 -1.84 7.56
CA PHE A 103 -9.42 -3.07 7.49
C PHE A 103 -8.84 -3.43 8.86
N ASP A 104 -8.71 -4.71 9.19
CA ASP A 104 -8.02 -5.18 10.40
C ASP A 104 -6.52 -4.79 10.45
N THR A 105 -6.00 -4.30 9.33
CA THR A 105 -4.62 -3.84 9.15
C THR A 105 -4.41 -2.38 9.52
N GLY A 106 -5.44 -1.66 9.96
CA GLY A 106 -5.32 -0.27 10.40
C GLY A 106 -5.45 0.77 9.31
N TYR A 107 -6.18 0.45 8.25
CA TYR A 107 -6.48 1.38 7.16
C TYR A 107 -7.99 1.60 7.02
N TRP A 108 -8.36 2.83 6.74
CA TRP A 108 -9.67 3.22 6.27
C TRP A 108 -9.73 3.09 4.76
N ILE A 109 -10.90 2.75 4.25
CA ILE A 109 -11.23 2.84 2.83
C ILE A 109 -12.50 3.66 2.64
N GLU A 110 -12.47 4.58 1.69
CA GLU A 110 -13.68 5.23 1.18
C GLU A 110 -13.85 4.89 -0.29
N GLY A 111 -15.09 4.95 -0.77
CA GLY A 111 -15.38 4.77 -2.19
C GLY A 111 -16.86 4.93 -2.50
N ARG A 112 -17.23 4.65 -3.75
CA ARG A 112 -18.61 4.64 -4.23
C ARG A 112 -18.97 3.28 -4.78
N ILE A 113 -20.10 2.74 -4.36
CA ILE A 113 -20.71 1.56 -4.97
C ILE A 113 -21.35 1.97 -6.29
N GLU A 114 -20.95 1.30 -7.36
CA GLU A 114 -21.52 1.44 -8.69
C GLU A 114 -22.61 0.41 -8.91
N ARG A 115 -23.67 0.83 -9.62
CA ARG A 115 -24.79 -0.02 -10.01
C ARG A 115 -25.05 0.07 -11.51
N GLY A 116 -25.39 -1.07 -12.10
CA GLY A 116 -25.84 -1.15 -13.49
C GLY A 116 -27.20 -0.48 -13.72
N ALA A 117 -27.62 -0.40 -14.99
CA ALA A 117 -28.93 0.14 -15.36
C ALA A 117 -30.11 -0.68 -14.81
N ASP A 118 -29.86 -1.94 -14.44
CA ASP A 118 -30.78 -2.85 -13.76
C ASP A 118 -30.80 -2.66 -12.23
N GLY A 119 -29.99 -1.74 -11.69
CA GLY A 119 -29.84 -1.47 -10.26
C GLY A 119 -28.92 -2.46 -9.52
N MET A 120 -28.38 -3.47 -10.22
CA MET A 120 -27.51 -4.49 -9.63
C MET A 120 -26.11 -3.94 -9.39
N LEU A 121 -25.41 -4.50 -8.39
CA LEU A 121 -24.03 -4.12 -8.09
C LEU A 121 -23.12 -4.38 -9.30
N SER A 122 -22.36 -3.37 -9.72
CA SER A 122 -21.45 -3.47 -10.86
C SER A 122 -19.98 -3.18 -10.51
N GLY A 123 -19.70 -2.50 -9.40
CA GLY A 123 -18.33 -2.33 -8.93
C GLY A 123 -18.14 -1.26 -7.86
N VAL A 124 -16.89 -0.82 -7.70
CA VAL A 124 -16.48 0.28 -6.82
C VAL A 124 -15.68 1.30 -7.60
N SER A 125 -15.99 2.58 -7.42
CA SER A 125 -15.25 3.72 -7.99
C SER A 125 -14.76 4.67 -6.89
N ASP A 126 -13.90 5.62 -7.28
CA ASP A 126 -13.37 6.67 -6.41
C ASP A 126 -12.76 6.17 -5.10
N ALA A 127 -12.13 4.98 -5.14
CA ALA A 127 -11.61 4.32 -3.97
C ALA A 127 -10.35 5.02 -3.43
N ARG A 128 -10.31 5.26 -2.12
CA ARG A 128 -9.18 5.91 -1.45
C ARG A 128 -8.86 5.22 -0.14
N LEU A 129 -7.58 4.99 0.13
CA LEU A 129 -7.08 4.47 1.40
C LEU A 129 -6.49 5.58 2.25
N ALA A 130 -6.71 5.53 3.55
CA ALA A 130 -6.06 6.41 4.51
C ALA A 130 -5.65 5.60 5.75
N ALA A 131 -4.48 5.88 6.31
CA ALA A 131 -4.04 5.19 7.50
C ALA A 131 -4.80 5.64 8.75
N MET A 132 -5.08 4.71 9.67
CA MET A 132 -5.58 5.04 10.98
C MET A 132 -4.46 5.70 11.80
N LEU A 133 -4.76 6.87 12.34
CA LEU A 133 -3.80 7.65 13.11
C LEU A 133 -4.11 7.55 14.60
N ASN A 134 -3.07 7.37 15.40
CA ASN A 134 -3.17 7.50 16.84
C ASN A 134 -3.35 8.98 17.26
N ARG A 135 -3.46 9.23 18.57
CA ARG A 135 -3.64 10.58 19.13
C ARG A 135 -2.53 11.58 18.76
N ASP A 136 -1.34 11.08 18.42
CA ASP A 136 -0.18 11.90 18.04
C ASP A 136 -0.15 12.16 16.52
N GLY A 137 -1.18 11.74 15.79
CA GLY A 137 -1.28 11.89 14.34
C GLY A 137 -0.33 10.96 13.58
N ARG A 138 0.01 9.80 14.15
CA ARG A 138 0.94 8.83 13.54
C ARG A 138 0.27 7.48 13.34
N GLU A 139 0.66 6.76 12.30
CA GLU A 139 0.33 5.34 12.19
C GLU A 139 0.86 4.58 13.41
N SER A 140 0.10 3.60 13.90
CA SER A 140 0.64 2.72 14.93
C SER A 140 1.41 1.57 14.30
N ALA A 141 2.63 1.34 14.79
CA ALA A 141 3.42 0.15 14.44
C ALA A 141 2.91 -1.13 15.13
N SER A 142 1.93 -1.04 16.04
CA SER A 142 1.40 -2.18 16.80
C SER A 142 0.08 -2.63 16.20
N LYS A 143 0.03 -3.86 15.64
CA LYS A 143 -1.21 -4.44 15.08
C LYS A 143 -2.36 -4.38 16.10
N TYR A 144 -2.10 -4.72 17.36
CA TYR A 144 -3.11 -4.70 18.43
C TYR A 144 -3.77 -3.33 18.65
N GLN A 145 -3.14 -2.23 18.23
CA GLN A 145 -3.70 -0.88 18.41
C GLN A 145 -4.57 -0.43 17.23
N VAL A 146 -4.57 -1.18 16.13
CA VAL A 146 -5.28 -0.84 14.88
C VAL A 146 -6.21 -1.94 14.40
N ASP A 147 -6.27 -3.05 15.14
CA ASP A 147 -7.16 -4.18 14.90
C ASP A 147 -8.60 -3.75 15.17
N ALA A 148 -9.36 -3.52 14.10
CA ALA A 148 -10.72 -3.00 14.13
C ALA A 148 -11.69 -4.00 13.50
N GLU A 149 -12.71 -4.39 14.25
CA GLU A 149 -13.71 -5.39 13.84
C GLU A 149 -15.07 -4.77 13.51
N SER A 150 -15.21 -3.45 13.70
CA SER A 150 -16.47 -2.74 13.53
C SER A 150 -16.20 -1.24 13.39
N LEU A 151 -17.16 -0.55 12.77
CA LEU A 151 -17.19 0.91 12.72
C LEU A 151 -18.61 1.43 12.97
N ALA A 152 -18.71 2.60 13.59
CA ALA A 152 -19.96 3.32 13.79
C ALA A 152 -19.91 4.70 13.13
N LEU A 153 -21.06 5.20 12.69
CA LEU A 153 -21.19 6.58 12.22
C LEU A 153 -21.91 7.40 13.28
N VAL A 154 -21.27 8.44 13.79
CA VAL A 154 -21.83 9.39 14.75
C VAL A 154 -21.68 10.79 14.17
N ASP A 155 -22.80 11.47 13.94
CA ASP A 155 -22.84 12.80 13.33
C ASP A 155 -22.05 12.92 12.01
N GLY A 156 -22.03 11.83 11.24
CA GLY A 156 -21.32 11.74 9.96
C GLY A 156 -19.82 11.43 10.07
N ALA A 157 -19.29 11.23 11.27
CA ALA A 157 -17.92 10.78 11.50
C ALA A 157 -17.85 9.28 11.80
N ALA A 158 -16.83 8.60 11.26
CA ALA A 158 -16.55 7.21 11.60
C ALA A 158 -15.79 7.12 12.94
N LEU A 159 -16.23 6.18 13.80
CA LEU A 159 -15.61 5.83 15.09
C LEU A 159 -15.33 4.33 15.16
#